data_AF-A0A1V3PFY9-F1
#
_entry.id   AF-A0A1V3PFY9-F1
#
_cell.length_a   1.000
_cell.length_b   1.000
_cell.length_c   1.000
_cell.angle_alpha   90.00
_cell.angle_beta   90.00
_cell.angle_gamma   90.00
#
_symmetry.space_group_name_H-M   'P 1'
#
loop_
_entity.id
_entity.type
_entity.pdbx_description
1 polymer ?
#
loop_
_entity_poly.entity_id
_entity_poly.type
_entity_poly.pdbx_seq_one_letter_code
_entity_poly.pdbx_strand_id
1 'polypeptide(L)'
;MDLTQGVTLGIAVVGATLGVFNAYWMIRKDVVRLRVLSRVMIISTGQVTVCIEVINTGYIPVTITEVGYTSGRFAKQKTVITNDFLRRTQLPYRLEPRAGMTVTVEPSALDNPVMHHLAYCHAKTACGILVRRRLSRSWRGDAAKRLRAAGQAIQQMSTERG
;
A
#
# COMPACT_ATOMS: atom_id res chain seq x y z
N MET A 1 -25.51 -48.37 -28.47
CA MET A 1 -25.47 -46.95 -28.07
C MET A 1 -24.68 -46.22 -29.14
N ASP A 2 -25.31 -45.26 -29.81
CA ASP A 2 -24.75 -44.60 -30.98
C ASP A 2 -23.49 -43.81 -30.62
N LEU A 3 -22.37 -44.14 -31.27
CA LEU A 3 -21.06 -43.49 -31.09
C LEU A 3 -21.16 -41.96 -31.22
N THR A 4 -22.05 -41.48 -32.10
CA THR A 4 -22.34 -40.06 -32.34
C THR A 4 -22.96 -39.37 -31.12
N GLN A 5 -23.82 -40.03 -30.35
CA GLN A 5 -24.40 -39.49 -29.12
C GLN A 5 -23.32 -39.34 -28.03
N GLY A 6 -22.42 -40.33 -27.91
CA GLY A 6 -21.29 -40.28 -26.98
C GLY A 6 -20.31 -39.14 -27.28
N VAL A 7 -19.98 -38.93 -28.55
CA VAL A 7 -19.12 -37.82 -29.00
C VAL A 7 -19.78 -36.47 -28.72
N THR A 8 -21.08 -36.32 -29.02
CA THR A 8 -21.81 -35.07 -28.80
C THR A 8 -21.87 -34.70 -27.32
N LEU A 9 -22.15 -35.68 -26.45
CA LEU A 9 -22.14 -35.49 -25.00
C LEU A 9 -20.73 -35.09 -24.50
N GLY A 10 -19.68 -35.76 -25.00
CA GLY A 10 -18.30 -35.43 -24.65
C GLY A 10 -17.93 -34.00 -25.00
N ILE A 11 -18.26 -33.54 -26.20
CA ILE A 11 -18.00 -32.16 -26.65
C ILE A 11 -18.79 -31.16 -25.80
N ALA A 12 -20.05 -31.46 -25.47
CA ALA A 12 -20.88 -30.59 -24.63
C ALA A 12 -20.29 -30.40 -23.23
N VAL A 13 -19.78 -31.47 -22.61
CA VAL A 13 -19.15 -31.40 -21.28
C VAL A 13 -17.84 -30.61 -21.33
N VAL A 14 -17.00 -30.83 -22.34
CA VAL A 14 -15.76 -30.05 -22.53
C VAL A 14 -16.05 -28.57 -22.75
N GLY A 15 -17.05 -28.24 -23.60
CA GLY A 15 -17.47 -26.87 -23.82
C GLY A 15 -17.99 -26.20 -22.54
N ALA A 16 -18.84 -26.88 -21.78
CA ALA A 16 -19.38 -26.38 -20.53
C ALA A 16 -18.28 -26.13 -19.48
N THR A 17 -17.33 -27.06 -19.34
CA THR A 17 -16.21 -26.93 -18.38
C THR A 17 -15.26 -25.80 -18.75
N LEU A 18 -14.88 -25.66 -20.03
CA LEU A 18 -14.08 -24.51 -20.49
C LEU A 18 -14.81 -23.19 -20.25
N GLY A 19 -16.12 -23.14 -20.52
CA GLY A 19 -16.94 -21.95 -20.31
C GLY A 19 -16.92 -21.49 -18.84
N VAL A 20 -17.16 -22.42 -17.91
CA VAL A 20 -17.12 -22.13 -16.46
C VAL A 20 -15.73 -21.71 -16.01
N PHE A 21 -14.68 -22.41 -16.47
CA PHE A 21 -13.30 -22.10 -16.08
C PHE A 21 -12.87 -20.72 -16.57
N ASN A 22 -13.23 -20.35 -17.80
CA ASN A 22 -12.92 -19.05 -18.37
C ASN A 22 -13.67 -17.92 -17.64
N ALA A 23 -14.96 -18.11 -17.36
CA ALA A 23 -15.76 -17.15 -16.59
C ALA A 23 -15.19 -16.91 -15.18
N TYR A 24 -14.78 -17.99 -14.51
CA TYR A 24 -14.14 -17.90 -13.19
C TYR A 24 -12.83 -17.10 -13.22
N TRP A 25 -12.00 -17.35 -14.23
CA TRP A 25 -10.74 -16.64 -14.42
C TRP A 25 -10.93 -15.16 -14.73
N MET A 26 -11.95 -14.81 -15.52
CA MET A 26 -12.31 -13.43 -15.84
C MET A 26 -12.72 -12.66 -14.59
N ILE A 27 -13.65 -13.21 -13.78
CA ILE A 27 -14.11 -12.58 -12.54
C ILE A 27 -12.95 -12.35 -11.56
N ARG A 28 -12.00 -13.30 -11.48
CA ARG A 28 -10.84 -13.15 -10.59
C ARG A 28 -9.86 -12.05 -11.02
N LYS A 29 -9.80 -11.70 -12.31
CA LYS A 29 -8.89 -10.67 -12.83
C LYS A 29 -9.38 -9.25 -12.57
N ASP A 30 -10.70 -9.05 -12.49
CA ASP A 30 -11.31 -7.71 -12.36
C ASP A 30 -11.36 -7.18 -10.92
N VAL A 31 -10.84 -7.93 -9.95
CA VAL A 31 -10.82 -7.50 -8.55
C VAL A 31 -9.62 -6.61 -8.29
N VAL A 32 -9.87 -5.39 -7.81
CA VAL A 32 -8.83 -4.49 -7.28
C VAL A 32 -8.19 -5.14 -6.06
N ARG A 33 -6.88 -5.40 -6.13
CA ARG A 33 -6.10 -5.92 -5.01
C ARG A 33 -4.94 -4.98 -4.74
N LEU A 34 -5.03 -4.27 -3.62
CA LEU A 34 -3.96 -3.38 -3.16
C LEU A 34 -3.35 -3.91 -1.88
N ARG A 35 -2.05 -3.73 -1.74
CA ARG A 35 -1.31 -3.97 -0.52
C ARG A 35 -0.72 -2.65 -0.07
N VAL A 36 -1.13 -2.18 1.10
CA VAL A 36 -0.63 -0.95 1.72
C VAL A 36 0.28 -1.34 2.87
N LEU A 37 1.49 -0.80 2.93
CA LEU A 37 2.50 -1.08 3.96
C LEU A 37 3.07 0.24 4.47
N SER A 38 3.45 0.29 5.74
CA SER A 38 4.21 1.41 6.29
C SER A 38 5.64 0.96 6.57
N ARG A 39 6.63 1.75 6.14
CA ARG A 39 8.05 1.49 6.36
C ARG A 39 8.74 2.74 6.91
N VAL A 40 9.89 2.52 7.52
CA VAL A 40 10.81 3.57 7.95
C VAL A 40 11.93 3.64 6.92
N MET A 41 12.26 4.85 6.47
CA MET A 41 13.29 5.11 5.48
C MET A 41 14.26 6.15 6.02
N ILE A 42 15.56 5.95 5.77
CA ILE A 42 16.60 6.95 6.01
C ILE A 42 16.80 7.68 4.68
N ILE A 43 16.66 9.00 4.68
CA ILE A 43 16.91 9.83 3.49
C ILE A 43 18.36 10.31 3.48
N SER A 44 18.86 10.71 2.29
CA SER A 44 20.27 11.09 2.10
C SER A 44 20.73 12.26 2.97
N THR A 45 19.80 13.06 3.50
CA THR A 45 20.07 14.12 4.48
C THR A 45 20.36 13.60 5.89
N GLY A 46 20.40 12.28 6.08
CA GLY A 46 20.58 11.62 7.39
C GLY A 46 19.29 11.54 8.22
N GLN A 47 18.25 12.29 7.85
CA GLN A 47 16.97 12.28 8.52
C GLN A 47 16.23 10.96 8.32
N VAL A 48 15.41 10.59 9.29
CA VAL A 48 14.52 9.44 9.20
C VAL A 48 13.12 9.92 8.92
N THR A 49 12.50 9.27 7.94
CA THR A 49 11.10 9.47 7.59
C THR A 49 10.34 8.15 7.62
N VAL A 50 9.02 8.25 7.69
CA VAL A 50 8.12 7.13 7.42
C VAL A 50 7.53 7.27 6.03
N CYS A 51 7.32 6.14 5.39
CA CYS A 51 6.73 6.08 4.07
C CYS A 51 5.63 5.03 4.01
N ILE A 52 4.64 5.29 3.15
CA ILE A 52 3.60 4.35 2.82
C ILE A 52 3.89 3.79 1.43
N GLU A 53 4.08 2.49 1.37
CA GLU A 53 4.24 1.73 0.14
C GLU A 53 2.87 1.15 -0.26
N VAL A 54 2.41 1.49 -1.46
CA VAL A 54 1.16 0.99 -2.06
C VAL A 54 1.52 0.15 -3.27
N ILE A 55 1.18 -1.13 -3.23
CA ILE A 55 1.48 -2.10 -4.29
C ILE A 55 0.18 -2.61 -4.88
N ASN A 56 0.05 -2.51 -6.20
CA ASN A 56 -1.03 -3.15 -6.93
C ASN A 56 -0.73 -4.63 -7.10
N THR A 57 -1.37 -5.49 -6.31
CA THR A 57 -1.23 -6.95 -6.42
C THR A 57 -2.27 -7.57 -7.35
N GLY A 58 -3.11 -6.75 -7.98
CA GLY A 58 -4.10 -7.13 -8.98
C GLY A 58 -3.55 -7.20 -10.40
N TYR A 59 -4.47 -7.38 -11.35
CA TYR A 59 -4.18 -7.45 -12.78
C TYR A 59 -4.73 -6.26 -13.58
N ILE A 60 -5.44 -5.35 -12.91
CA ILE A 60 -6.01 -4.13 -13.51
C ILE A 60 -5.24 -2.90 -13.01
N PRO A 61 -5.01 -1.89 -13.86
CA PRO A 61 -4.42 -0.63 -13.41
C PRO A 61 -5.38 0.09 -12.45
N VAL A 62 -4.82 0.72 -11.42
CA VAL A 62 -5.60 1.39 -10.37
C VAL A 62 -5.07 2.79 -10.13
N THR A 63 -5.95 3.79 -10.16
CA THR A 63 -5.59 5.16 -9.81
C THR A 63 -5.74 5.39 -8.31
N ILE A 64 -4.64 5.70 -7.64
CA ILE A 64 -4.60 6.09 -6.23
C ILE A 64 -4.85 7.59 -6.13
N THR A 65 -5.87 7.99 -5.37
CA THR A 65 -6.23 9.40 -5.17
C THR A 65 -5.79 9.92 -3.80
N GLU A 66 -5.60 9.01 -2.85
CA GLU A 66 -5.29 9.39 -1.48
C GLU A 66 -4.46 8.33 -0.78
N VAL A 67 -3.45 8.75 -0.02
CA VAL A 67 -2.66 7.88 0.83
C VAL A 67 -2.52 8.56 2.19
N GLY A 68 -2.54 7.79 3.27
CA GLY A 68 -2.40 8.39 4.59
C GLY A 68 -2.39 7.42 5.74
N TYR A 69 -2.40 8.00 6.94
CA TYR A 69 -2.50 7.27 8.18
C TYR A 69 -3.81 7.58 8.88
N THR A 70 -4.23 6.65 9.74
CA THR A 70 -5.41 6.85 10.59
C THR A 70 -5.08 6.47 12.03
N SER A 71 -5.49 7.32 12.97
CA SER A 71 -5.25 7.13 14.40
C SER A 71 -6.49 6.58 15.13
N GLY A 72 -6.23 5.89 16.24
CA GLY A 72 -7.26 5.37 17.15
C GLY A 72 -7.82 3.99 16.80
N ARG A 73 -8.49 3.36 17.79
CA ARG A 73 -9.09 2.01 17.70
C ARG A 73 -10.15 1.89 16.60
N PHE A 74 -10.75 3.01 16.22
CA PHE A 74 -11.81 3.11 15.21
C PHE A 74 -11.45 4.02 14.03
N ALA A 75 -10.17 4.38 13.84
CA ALA A 75 -9.76 5.21 12.71
C ALA A 75 -10.51 6.57 12.64
N LYS A 76 -10.71 7.23 13.80
CA LYS A 76 -11.55 8.44 13.94
C LYS A 76 -10.88 9.70 13.37
N GLN A 77 -9.55 9.77 13.39
CA GLN A 77 -8.81 10.90 12.84
C GLN A 77 -7.94 10.43 11.68
N LYS A 78 -8.03 11.15 10.58
CA LYS A 78 -7.42 10.80 9.31
C LYS A 78 -6.38 11.84 8.95
N THR A 79 -5.15 11.38 8.73
CA THR A 79 -4.05 12.21 8.28
C THR A 79 -3.75 11.82 6.84
N VAL A 80 -4.16 12.69 5.91
CA VAL A 80 -3.92 12.50 4.48
C VAL A 80 -2.57 13.09 4.13
N ILE A 81 -1.75 12.32 3.43
CA ILE A 81 -0.50 12.81 2.87
C ILE A 81 -0.84 13.43 1.53
N THR A 82 -0.87 14.75 1.48
CA THR A 82 -1.20 15.52 0.28
C THR A 82 -0.01 15.63 -0.66
N ASN A 83 1.21 15.75 -0.11
CA ASN A 83 2.45 15.86 -0.88
C ASN A 83 3.47 14.82 -0.42
N ASP A 84 4.09 14.16 -1.39
CA ASP A 84 5.27 13.33 -1.17
C ASP A 84 6.47 14.22 -0.82
N PHE A 85 7.07 14.01 0.35
CA PHE A 85 8.21 14.82 0.79
C PHE A 85 9.39 14.76 -0.19
N LEU A 86 9.67 13.58 -0.75
CA LEU A 86 10.70 13.39 -1.78
C LEU A 86 10.28 13.86 -3.18
N ARG A 87 9.03 14.35 -3.36
CA ARG A 87 8.46 14.79 -4.63
C ARG A 87 8.62 13.79 -5.78
N ARG A 88 8.70 12.48 -5.47
CA ARG A 88 8.82 11.41 -6.47
C ARG A 88 7.47 11.00 -7.00
N THR A 89 6.43 11.12 -6.18
CA THR A 89 5.08 10.74 -6.54
C THR A 89 4.11 11.89 -6.33
N GLN A 90 3.23 12.13 -7.30
CA GLN A 90 2.12 13.07 -7.16
C GLN A 90 0.80 12.32 -7.24
N LEU A 91 -0.13 12.68 -6.34
CA LEU A 91 -1.50 12.15 -6.37
C LEU A 91 -2.39 13.10 -7.18
N PRO A 92 -3.34 12.58 -7.99
CA PRO A 92 -3.62 11.18 -8.22
C PRO A 92 -2.55 10.46 -9.05
N TYR A 93 -2.25 9.21 -8.71
CA TYR A 93 -1.22 8.41 -9.37
C TYR A 93 -1.81 7.12 -9.96
N ARG A 94 -1.58 6.88 -11.26
CA ARG A 94 -1.99 5.62 -11.92
C ARG A 94 -0.95 4.54 -11.64
N LEU A 95 -1.38 3.48 -10.96
CA LEU A 95 -0.54 2.35 -10.58
C LEU A 95 -0.82 1.14 -11.49
N GLU A 96 0.16 0.81 -12.33
CA GLU A 96 0.09 -0.34 -13.23
C GLU A 96 -0.01 -1.67 -12.47
N PRO A 97 -0.54 -2.74 -13.09
CA PRO A 97 -0.58 -4.06 -12.48
C PRO A 97 0.81 -4.50 -11.98
N ARG A 98 0.87 -5.04 -10.76
CA ARG A 98 2.12 -5.49 -10.11
C ARG A 98 3.12 -4.38 -9.78
N ALA A 99 2.84 -3.12 -10.09
CA ALA A 99 3.69 -2.00 -9.74
C ALA A 99 3.44 -1.51 -8.30
N GLY A 100 4.43 -0.81 -7.76
CA GLY A 100 4.37 -0.16 -6.45
C GLY A 100 4.68 1.33 -6.54
N MET A 101 4.07 2.12 -5.66
CA MET A 101 4.42 3.51 -5.42
C MET A 101 4.74 3.70 -3.94
N THR A 102 5.60 4.66 -3.62
CA THR A 102 5.93 5.01 -2.24
C THR A 102 5.70 6.50 -2.04
N VAL A 103 4.96 6.84 -0.99
CA VAL A 103 4.72 8.22 -0.55
C VAL A 103 5.42 8.43 0.78
N THR A 104 6.29 9.42 0.83
CA THR A 104 7.05 9.78 2.02
C THR A 104 6.39 10.93 2.75
N VAL A 105 6.44 10.87 4.08
CA VAL A 105 5.98 11.94 4.95
C VAL A 105 7.13 12.91 5.21
N GLU A 106 6.81 14.16 5.49
CA GLU A 106 7.81 15.12 5.94
C GLU A 106 8.44 14.65 7.27
N PRO A 107 9.77 14.66 7.42
CA PRO A 107 10.42 14.27 8.66
C PRO A 107 9.93 15.05 9.89
N SER A 108 9.64 16.35 9.75
CA SER A 108 9.12 17.20 10.83
C SER A 108 7.74 16.75 11.32
N ALA A 109 6.93 16.12 10.47
CA ALA A 109 5.61 15.64 10.86
C ALA A 109 5.69 14.45 11.83
N LEU A 110 6.85 13.77 11.92
CA LEU A 110 7.07 12.69 12.88
C LEU A 110 7.16 13.16 14.32
N ASP A 111 7.52 14.43 14.55
CA ASP A 111 7.56 15.02 15.88
C ASP A 111 6.15 15.32 16.41
N ASN A 112 5.13 15.21 15.56
CA ASN A 112 3.75 15.42 15.96
C ASN A 112 3.28 14.27 16.88
N PRO A 113 2.76 14.55 18.09
CA PRO A 113 2.26 13.55 19.02
C PRO A 113 1.20 12.61 18.42
N VAL A 114 0.42 13.10 17.45
CA VAL A 114 -0.59 12.33 16.73
C VAL A 114 0.03 11.15 15.95
N MET A 115 1.28 11.29 15.48
CA MET A 115 1.99 10.22 14.77
C MET A 115 2.29 9.01 15.67
N HIS A 116 2.43 9.21 16.99
CA HIS A 116 2.63 8.10 17.94
C HIS A 116 1.36 7.25 18.13
N HIS A 117 0.19 7.79 17.79
CA HIS A 117 -1.10 7.13 17.95
C HIS A 117 -1.64 6.52 16.64
N LEU A 118 -0.83 6.48 15.59
CA LEU A 118 -1.21 5.84 14.33
C LEU A 118 -1.44 4.34 14.53
N ALA A 119 -2.58 3.88 14.05
CA ALA A 119 -2.99 2.48 14.14
C ALA A 119 -3.08 1.82 12.76
N TYR A 120 -3.33 2.60 11.71
CA TYR A 120 -3.55 2.11 10.36
C TYR A 120 -2.83 2.99 9.33
N CYS A 121 -2.38 2.38 8.24
CA CYS A 121 -2.10 3.07 6.98
C CYS A 121 -3.20 2.72 5.97
N HIS A 122 -3.51 3.65 5.07
CA HIS A 122 -4.58 3.48 4.09
C HIS A 122 -4.24 4.07 2.73
N ALA A 123 -4.90 3.53 1.70
CA ALA A 123 -4.90 4.09 0.36
C ALA A 123 -6.33 4.07 -0.21
N LYS A 124 -6.74 5.17 -0.82
CA LYS A 124 -8.03 5.31 -1.52
C LYS A 124 -7.78 5.36 -3.02
N THR A 125 -8.63 4.66 -3.75
CA THR A 125 -8.63 4.63 -5.21
C THR A 125 -9.64 5.61 -5.78
N ALA A 126 -9.50 5.97 -7.05
CA ALA A 126 -10.46 6.80 -7.78
C ALA A 126 -11.86 6.18 -7.84
N CYS A 127 -11.95 4.85 -7.91
CA CYS A 127 -13.22 4.11 -7.88
C CYS A 127 -13.82 3.96 -6.46
N GLY A 128 -13.26 4.63 -5.46
CA GLY A 128 -13.82 4.68 -4.10
C GLY A 128 -13.40 3.53 -3.17
N ILE A 129 -12.64 2.54 -3.66
CA ILE A 129 -12.13 1.45 -2.83
C ILE A 129 -11.10 2.01 -1.84
N LEU A 130 -11.31 1.73 -0.55
CA LEU A 130 -10.42 2.11 0.54
C LEU A 130 -9.78 0.86 1.14
N VAL A 131 -8.48 0.72 0.97
CA VAL A 131 -7.71 -0.37 1.57
C VAL A 131 -6.98 0.16 2.79
N ARG A 132 -7.17 -0.52 3.92
CA ARG A 132 -6.53 -0.18 5.20
C ARG A 132 -5.71 -1.36 5.69
N ARG A 133 -4.54 -1.08 6.25
CA ARG A 133 -3.73 -2.07 6.93
C ARG A 133 -3.36 -1.60 8.32
N ARG A 134 -3.51 -2.50 9.29
CA ARG A 134 -3.11 -2.25 10.68
C ARG A 134 -1.59 -2.23 10.77
N LEU A 135 -1.06 -1.22 11.45
CA LEU A 135 0.34 -1.13 11.81
C LEU A 135 0.64 -2.13 12.93
N SER A 136 1.75 -2.85 12.86
CA SER A 136 2.11 -3.80 13.91
C SER A 136 2.41 -3.07 15.22
N ARG A 137 2.24 -3.76 16.35
CA ARG A 137 2.66 -3.21 17.66
C ARG A 137 4.16 -2.97 17.71
N SER A 138 4.96 -3.85 17.09
CA SER A 138 6.41 -3.69 16.99
C SER A 138 6.79 -2.44 16.19
N TRP A 139 6.08 -2.14 15.10
CA TRP A 139 6.34 -0.94 14.29
C TRP A 139 6.24 0.35 15.11
N ARG A 140 5.32 0.44 16.09
CA ARG A 140 5.20 1.62 16.96
C ARG A 140 6.40 1.80 17.89
N GLY A 141 6.94 0.71 18.42
CA GLY A 141 8.14 0.74 19.26
C GLY A 141 9.43 0.94 18.45
N ASP A 142 9.56 0.20 17.35
CA ASP A 142 10.73 0.19 16.49
C ASP A 142 10.87 1.47 15.67
N ALA A 143 9.76 2.05 15.18
CA ALA A 143 9.80 3.35 14.51
C ALA A 143 10.28 4.43 15.50
N ALA A 144 9.68 4.51 16.70
CA ALA A 144 10.11 5.47 17.72
C ALA A 144 11.57 5.29 18.13
N LYS A 145 12.05 4.04 18.28
CA LYS A 145 13.44 3.75 18.62
C LYS A 145 14.41 4.11 17.49
N ARG A 146 14.07 3.80 16.24
CA ARG A 146 14.89 4.12 15.05
C ARG A 146 14.91 5.61 14.74
N LEU A 147 13.80 6.31 14.97
CA LEU A 147 13.70 7.76 14.88
C LEU A 147 14.61 8.45 15.91
N ARG A 148 14.57 8.01 17.17
CA ARG A 148 15.44 8.52 18.23
C ARG A 148 16.92 8.24 17.98
N ALA A 149 17.25 7.01 17.59
CA ALA A 149 18.63 6.61 17.30
C ALA A 149 19.22 7.41 16.12
N ALA A 150 18.43 7.67 15.08
CA ALA A 150 18.90 8.46 13.96
C ALA A 150 18.99 9.96 14.27
N GLY A 151 18.04 10.51 15.05
CA GLY A 151 18.15 11.88 15.55
C GLY A 151 19.45 12.11 16.35
N GLN A 152 19.81 11.16 17.22
CA GLN A 152 21.06 11.19 17.98
C GLN A 152 22.31 11.06 17.09
N ALA A 153 22.28 10.18 16.08
CA ALA A 153 23.39 10.01 15.15
C ALA A 153 23.65 11.27 14.29
N ILE A 154 22.59 11.96 13.86
CA ILE A 154 22.71 13.23 13.12
C ILE A 154 23.31 14.32 14.02
N GLN A 155 22.91 14.37 15.29
CA GLN A 155 23.40 15.37 16.25
C GLN A 155 24.89 15.15 16.58
N GLN A 156 25.34 13.90 16.68
CA GLN A 156 26.75 13.56 16.82
C GLN A 156 27.58 13.94 15.57
N MET A 157 27.12 13.61 14.36
CA MET A 157 27.81 13.99 13.12
C MET A 157 27.88 15.50 12.88
N SER A 158 26.90 16.27 13.37
CA SER A 158 26.92 17.74 13.31
C SER A 158 27.89 18.37 14.31
N THR A 159 28.23 17.66 15.39
CA THR A 159 29.14 18.16 16.44
C THR A 159 30.61 17.88 16.09
N GLU A 160 30.89 16.90 15.23
CA GLU A 160 32.24 16.57 14.75
C GLU A 160 32.70 17.39 13.52
N ARG A 161 31.82 18.21 12.92
CA ARG A 161 32.14 19.07 11.76
C ARG A 161 32.26 20.56 12.09
N GLY A 162 32.07 20.96 13.35
CA GLY A 162 32.33 22.31 13.86
C GLY A 162 33.67 22.37 14.55
#